data_AF-A0A383CUE4-F1
#
_entry.id   AF-A0A383CUE4-F1
#
_cell.length_a   1.000
_cell.length_b   1.000
_cell.length_c   1.000
_cell.angle_alpha   90.00
_cell.angle_beta   90.00
_cell.angle_gamma   90.00
#
_symmetry.space_group_name_H-M   'P 1'
#
loop_
_entity.id
_entity.type
_entity.pdbx_description
1 polymer ?
#
loop_
_entity_poly.entity_id
_entity_poly.type
_entity_poly.pdbx_seq_one_letter_code
_entity_poly.pdbx_strand_id
1 'polypeptide(L)'
;CFHVQTGEKVWEHKFNVFHTTIPFNRVGWASPAGDPETGNVYVHGVQGMFYCFSPEGEILWSHSLTEEFGRISGYGGRTHTPFIDGNLVVISYLNSSWGDQVATRHRYFAFNKNTGDLVWVSTPSGPPKDTTYSVPVVVTIYNVATHNNRRLLVAGNADGAIYAMDMLTGKKVWGFKLSKRGINVSVVADGHLVYAAHSEENIDNTSMGRVVCIDGRGTGDVTGTHEVWRFDGCQVGY
;
A
#
# COMPACT_ATOMS: atom_id res chain seq x y z
N CYS A 1 2.78 10.17 20.82
CA CYS A 1 3.64 9.05 21.26
C CYS A 1 3.48 8.84 22.76
N PHE A 2 3.48 7.59 23.20
CA PHE A 2 3.35 7.20 24.60
C PHE A 2 4.49 6.27 24.99
N HIS A 3 4.93 6.36 26.24
CA HIS A 3 5.97 5.48 26.77
C HIS A 3 5.43 4.05 26.91
N VAL A 4 6.15 3.06 26.40
CA VAL A 4 5.65 1.68 26.24
C VAL A 4 5.33 1.00 27.58
N GLN A 5 6.06 1.32 28.65
CA GLN A 5 5.86 0.67 29.96
C GLN A 5 4.86 1.41 30.84
N THR A 6 4.84 2.75 30.78
CA THR A 6 4.06 3.58 31.72
C THR A 6 2.78 4.13 31.10
N GLY A 7 2.67 4.16 29.77
CA GLY A 7 1.56 4.79 29.07
C GLY A 7 1.56 6.32 29.17
N GLU A 8 2.62 6.94 29.69
CA GLU A 8 2.71 8.39 29.79
C GLU A 8 2.93 9.03 28.42
N LYS A 9 2.32 10.20 28.20
CA LYS A 9 2.44 10.94 26.94
C LYS A 9 3.85 11.53 26.81
N VAL A 10 4.61 11.08 25.82
CA VAL A 10 5.96 11.58 25.53
C VAL A 10 5.87 12.85 24.68
N TRP A 11 5.12 12.80 23.58
CA TRP A 11 4.87 13.96 22.72
C TRP A 11 3.55 13.81 21.97
N GLU A 12 3.04 14.93 21.46
CA GLU A 12 1.78 15.02 20.73
C GLU A 12 1.92 16.04 19.60
N HIS A 13 1.47 15.66 18.41
CA HIS A 13 1.31 16.57 17.28
C HIS A 13 -0.17 16.70 16.94
N LYS A 14 -0.70 17.93 16.98
CA LYS A 14 -2.09 18.25 16.62
C LYS A 14 -2.12 18.93 15.27
N PHE A 15 -3.09 18.56 14.43
CA PHE A 15 -3.26 19.11 13.10
C PHE A 15 -4.72 19.45 12.81
N ASN A 16 -4.94 20.36 11.86
CA ASN A 16 -6.26 20.69 11.36
C ASN A 16 -6.67 19.75 10.22
N VAL A 17 -7.96 19.46 10.11
CA VAL A 17 -8.52 18.72 8.97
C VAL A 17 -8.85 19.72 7.86
N PHE A 18 -8.15 19.62 6.73
CA PHE A 18 -8.33 20.48 5.55
C PHE A 18 -8.15 19.68 4.26
N HIS A 19 -8.58 20.25 3.12
CA HIS A 19 -8.50 19.63 1.78
C HIS A 19 -9.03 18.19 1.72
N THR A 20 -10.06 17.90 2.52
CA THR A 20 -10.71 16.60 2.60
C THR A 20 -12.19 16.75 2.95
N THR A 21 -13.01 15.81 2.48
CA THR A 21 -14.42 15.69 2.87
C THR A 21 -14.61 14.82 4.12
N ILE A 22 -13.53 14.29 4.70
CA ILE A 22 -13.56 13.48 5.92
C ILE A 22 -14.00 14.36 7.09
N PRO A 23 -15.13 14.07 7.75
CA PRO A 23 -15.55 14.85 8.91
C PRO A 23 -14.64 14.54 10.11
N PHE A 24 -14.49 15.52 11.00
CA PHE A 24 -13.59 15.43 12.16
C PHE A 24 -13.87 14.21 13.08
N ASN A 25 -15.09 13.69 13.07
CA ASN A 25 -15.50 12.51 13.85
C ASN A 25 -15.26 11.17 13.14
N ARG A 26 -14.73 11.19 11.91
CA ARG A 26 -14.32 10.00 11.14
C ARG A 26 -12.85 10.05 10.79
N VAL A 27 -12.05 10.78 11.57
CA VAL A 27 -10.61 10.79 11.41
C VAL A 27 -10.09 9.42 11.85
N GLY A 28 -9.97 8.51 10.90
CA GLY A 28 -9.28 7.24 11.03
C GLY A 28 -7.89 7.38 10.43
N TRP A 29 -6.90 6.69 10.99
CA TRP A 29 -5.53 6.78 10.49
C TRP A 29 -5.08 5.45 9.93
N ALA A 30 -4.39 5.55 8.81
CA ALA A 30 -3.21 4.73 8.52
C ALA A 30 -2.41 4.47 9.80
N SER A 31 -1.95 3.24 10.00
CA SER A 31 -1.00 2.97 11.06
C SER A 31 0.28 3.76 10.80
N PRO A 32 0.86 4.45 11.81
CA PRO A 32 2.21 5.00 11.67
C PRO A 32 3.24 3.91 11.37
N ALA A 33 4.26 4.22 10.58
CA ALA A 33 5.42 3.36 10.40
C ALA A 33 6.58 3.88 11.25
N GLY A 34 7.14 3.04 12.13
CA GLY A 34 8.36 3.36 12.86
C GLY A 34 9.58 2.75 12.17
N ASP A 35 10.64 3.53 11.99
CA ASP A 35 11.93 3.03 11.54
C ASP A 35 12.73 2.49 12.73
N PRO A 36 13.06 1.19 12.79
CA PRO A 36 13.85 0.65 13.88
C PRO A 36 15.31 1.15 13.87
N GLU A 37 15.82 1.64 12.74
CA GLU A 37 17.19 2.14 12.63
C GLU A 37 17.36 3.53 13.22
N THR A 38 16.47 4.46 12.86
CA THR A 38 16.56 5.87 13.26
C THR A 38 15.62 6.24 14.41
N GLY A 39 14.60 5.42 14.67
CA GLY A 39 13.48 5.75 15.56
C GLY A 39 12.48 6.76 14.98
N ASN A 40 12.66 7.18 13.72
CA ASN A 40 11.75 8.10 13.06
C ASN A 40 10.38 7.47 12.83
N VAL A 41 9.33 8.31 12.82
CA VAL A 41 7.94 7.88 12.66
C VAL A 41 7.30 8.56 11.45
N TYR A 42 6.77 7.76 10.53
CA TYR A 42 6.11 8.23 9.32
C TYR A 42 4.60 8.14 9.44
N VAL A 43 3.90 9.23 9.14
CA VAL A 43 2.46 9.35 9.38
C VAL A 43 1.74 9.97 8.18
N HIS A 44 0.67 9.32 7.74
CA HIS A 44 -0.23 9.84 6.70
C HIS A 44 -1.56 10.28 7.29
N GLY A 45 -1.73 11.60 7.37
CA GLY A 45 -2.95 12.23 7.88
C GLY A 45 -4.07 12.29 6.84
N VAL A 46 -5.32 12.33 7.31
CA VAL A 46 -6.53 12.44 6.47
C VAL A 46 -6.59 13.70 5.61
N GLN A 47 -5.91 14.77 6.04
CA GLN A 47 -5.72 16.02 5.31
C GLN A 47 -4.81 15.85 4.08
N GLY A 48 -4.18 14.68 3.91
CA GLY A 48 -3.25 14.39 2.83
C GLY A 48 -1.82 14.83 3.11
N MET A 49 -1.49 15.14 4.36
CA MET A 49 -0.11 15.41 4.75
C MET A 49 0.60 14.10 5.10
N PHE A 50 1.83 13.96 4.61
CA PHE A 50 2.73 12.87 4.92
C PHE A 50 3.95 13.41 5.66
N TYR A 51 4.10 13.02 6.91
CA TYR A 51 5.13 13.55 7.81
C TYR A 51 6.16 12.48 8.14
N CYS A 52 7.40 12.92 8.34
CA CYS A 52 8.43 12.20 9.09
C CYS A 52 8.70 12.96 10.39
N PHE A 53 8.53 12.28 11.52
CA PHE A 53 8.85 12.79 12.84
C PHE A 53 10.12 12.14 13.38
N SER A 54 10.93 12.89 14.12
CA SER A 54 12.00 12.33 14.94
C SER A 54 11.42 11.53 16.12
N PRO A 55 12.24 10.73 16.84
CA PRO A 55 11.79 10.06 18.07
C PRO A 55 11.21 11.02 19.11
N GLU A 56 11.65 12.27 19.12
CA GLU A 56 11.24 13.35 20.02
C GLU A 56 9.98 14.09 19.54
N GLY A 57 9.50 13.82 18.32
CA GLY A 57 8.28 14.42 17.76
C GLY A 57 8.52 15.67 16.91
N GLU A 58 9.77 15.99 16.57
CA GLU A 58 10.09 17.08 15.65
C GLU A 58 9.83 16.69 14.20
N ILE A 59 9.30 17.59 13.38
CA ILE A 59 9.10 17.33 11.95
C ILE A 59 10.45 17.41 11.24
N LEU A 60 10.91 16.29 10.71
CA LEU A 60 12.15 16.22 9.91
C LEU A 60 11.90 16.63 8.46
N TRP A 61 10.78 16.18 7.90
CA TRP A 61 10.27 16.60 6.59
C TRP A 61 8.78 16.32 6.46
N SER A 62 8.12 16.95 5.47
CA SER A 62 6.71 16.71 5.18
C SER A 62 6.34 16.98 3.73
N HIS A 63 5.35 16.24 3.22
CA HIS A 63 4.74 16.45 1.90
C HIS A 63 3.24 16.68 1.99
N SER A 64 2.72 17.59 1.19
CA SER A 64 1.29 17.73 0.92
C SER A 64 0.91 16.86 -0.27
N LEU A 65 0.52 15.60 -0.03
CA LEU A 65 0.27 14.62 -1.09
C LEU A 65 -0.88 15.02 -2.02
N THR A 66 -1.85 15.78 -1.51
CA THR A 66 -2.95 16.32 -2.32
C THR A 66 -2.44 17.36 -3.31
N GLU A 67 -1.61 18.30 -2.85
CA GLU A 67 -1.11 19.41 -3.67
C GLU A 67 0.01 18.95 -4.62
N GLU A 68 0.97 18.17 -4.12
CA GLU A 68 2.17 17.76 -4.86
C GLU A 68 1.86 16.61 -5.84
N PHE A 69 1.00 15.68 -5.43
CA PHE A 69 0.76 14.45 -6.16
C PHE A 69 -0.71 14.20 -6.48
N GLY A 70 -1.62 15.15 -6.29
CA GLY A 70 -3.03 14.97 -6.66
C GLY A 70 -3.70 13.78 -5.96
N ARG A 71 -3.30 13.48 -4.72
CA ARG A 71 -3.94 12.45 -3.89
C ARG A 71 -5.44 12.73 -3.77
N ILE A 72 -6.26 11.74 -4.09
CA ILE A 72 -7.71 11.83 -3.96
C ILE A 72 -8.10 11.50 -2.52
N SER A 73 -8.87 12.39 -1.90
CA SER A 73 -9.50 12.14 -0.61
C SER A 73 -10.92 11.60 -0.80
N GLY A 74 -11.27 10.55 -0.06
CA GLY A 74 -12.66 10.08 0.11
C GLY A 74 -13.32 10.67 1.35
N TYR A 75 -14.57 10.26 1.61
CA TYR A 75 -15.34 10.60 2.83
C TYR A 75 -15.09 9.61 3.99
N GLY A 76 -14.58 8.42 3.67
CA GLY A 76 -14.57 7.25 4.55
C GLY A 76 -13.56 7.27 5.70
N GLY A 77 -12.76 8.32 5.82
CA GLY A 77 -11.87 8.50 6.96
C GLY A 77 -10.62 7.63 6.98
N ARG A 78 -10.47 6.69 6.04
CA ARG A 78 -9.36 5.73 6.00
C ARG A 78 -8.24 6.27 5.10
N THR A 79 -7.00 6.04 5.50
CA THR A 79 -5.80 6.38 4.72
C THR A 79 -4.88 5.17 4.62
N HIS A 80 -3.96 5.18 3.65
CA HIS A 80 -3.01 4.08 3.46
C HIS A 80 -1.86 4.17 4.45
N THR A 81 -1.55 3.04 5.07
CA THR A 81 -0.40 2.83 5.97
C THR A 81 0.91 2.91 5.20
N PRO A 82 1.81 3.87 5.53
CA PRO A 82 3.17 3.83 5.03
C PRO A 82 3.91 2.61 5.57
N PHE A 83 4.96 2.17 4.88
CA PHE A 83 5.87 1.14 5.38
C PHE A 83 7.30 1.42 4.92
N ILE A 84 8.27 0.78 5.56
CA ILE A 84 9.70 1.04 5.34
C ILE A 84 10.37 -0.23 4.82
N ASP A 85 11.23 -0.07 3.83
CA ASP A 85 12.15 -1.12 3.37
C ASP A 85 13.49 -0.49 3.00
N GLY A 86 14.54 -0.83 3.76
CA GLY A 86 15.86 -0.22 3.61
C GLY A 86 15.83 1.31 3.80
N ASN A 87 16.23 2.04 2.77
CA ASN A 87 16.27 3.52 2.76
C ASN A 87 14.98 4.15 2.21
N LEU A 88 13.96 3.35 1.89
CA LEU A 88 12.71 3.84 1.32
C LEU A 88 11.59 3.78 2.35
N VAL A 89 10.78 4.84 2.39
CA VAL A 89 9.43 4.80 2.94
C VAL A 89 8.45 4.88 1.79
N VAL A 90 7.50 3.94 1.76
CA VAL A 90 6.57 3.78 0.65
C VAL A 90 5.14 3.94 1.14
N ILE A 91 4.34 4.63 0.34
CA ILE A 91 2.92 4.84 0.58
C ILE A 91 2.15 4.76 -0.74
N SER A 92 0.88 4.38 -0.67
CA SER A 92 0.03 4.30 -1.86
C SER A 92 -1.28 5.03 -1.65
N TYR A 93 -1.93 5.41 -2.75
CA TYR A 93 -3.25 6.03 -2.74
C TYR A 93 -3.79 6.14 -4.17
N LEU A 94 -5.08 6.45 -4.28
CA LEU A 94 -5.63 6.93 -5.54
C LEU A 94 -5.12 8.35 -5.80
N ASN A 95 -4.60 8.58 -7.00
CA ASN A 95 -4.24 9.93 -7.42
C ASN A 95 -4.66 10.18 -8.87
N SER A 96 -4.88 11.45 -9.18
CA SER A 96 -5.02 12.01 -10.52
C SER A 96 -4.27 13.32 -10.54
N SER A 97 -3.25 13.44 -11.40
CA SER A 97 -2.35 14.59 -11.44
C SER A 97 -1.98 14.94 -12.88
N TRP A 98 -0.84 15.56 -13.15
CA TRP A 98 -0.38 15.96 -14.48
C TRP A 98 0.48 14.87 -15.15
N GLY A 99 0.82 15.06 -16.43
CA GLY A 99 1.71 14.16 -17.17
C GLY A 99 1.16 12.75 -17.35
N ASP A 100 1.97 11.74 -17.04
CA ASP A 100 1.56 10.32 -17.06
C ASP A 100 0.61 9.94 -15.91
N GLN A 101 0.32 10.89 -15.01
CA GLN A 101 -0.57 10.70 -13.87
C GLN A 101 -2.00 11.25 -14.08
N VAL A 102 -2.32 11.75 -15.27
CA VAL A 102 -3.65 12.32 -15.60
C VAL A 102 -4.79 11.35 -15.37
N ALA A 103 -4.60 10.08 -15.72
CA ALA A 103 -5.63 9.08 -15.46
C ALA A 103 -5.63 8.71 -13.97
N THR A 104 -6.82 8.72 -13.35
CA THR A 104 -7.02 8.24 -11.98
C THR A 104 -6.58 6.79 -11.85
N ARG A 105 -5.59 6.52 -11.00
CA ARG A 105 -5.05 5.17 -10.72
C ARG A 105 -4.70 5.02 -9.25
N HIS A 106 -4.60 3.78 -8.79
CA HIS A 106 -3.90 3.48 -7.55
C HIS A 106 -2.40 3.45 -7.87
N ARG A 107 -1.66 4.35 -7.22
CA ARG A 107 -0.20 4.47 -7.39
C ARG A 107 0.53 4.28 -6.08
N TYR A 108 1.78 3.85 -6.18
CA TYR A 108 2.73 3.74 -5.08
C TYR A 108 3.81 4.79 -5.27
N PHE A 109 4.20 5.43 -4.18
CA PHE A 109 5.23 6.45 -4.13
C PHE A 109 6.26 6.03 -3.10
N ALA A 110 7.53 5.95 -3.51
CA ALA A 110 8.63 5.69 -2.61
C ALA A 110 9.47 6.95 -2.45
N PHE A 111 9.70 7.30 -1.19
CA PHE A 111 10.51 8.44 -0.80
C PHE A 111 11.76 7.94 -0.07
N ASN A 112 12.85 8.68 -0.18
CA ASN A 112 14.00 8.49 0.68
C ASN A 112 13.57 8.76 2.12
N LYS A 113 13.68 7.77 3.00
CA LYS A 113 13.17 7.85 4.37
C LYS A 113 13.80 8.98 5.19
N ASN A 114 15.03 9.39 4.85
CA ASN A 114 15.79 10.41 5.58
C ASN A 114 15.52 11.82 5.05
N THR A 115 15.41 12.00 3.73
CA THR A 115 15.31 13.33 3.11
C THR A 115 13.89 13.71 2.70
N GLY A 116 13.01 12.74 2.49
CA GLY A 116 11.69 12.96 1.89
C GLY A 116 11.71 13.01 0.37
N ASP A 117 12.87 12.93 -0.29
CA ASP A 117 12.92 13.02 -1.75
C ASP A 117 12.21 11.84 -2.43
N LEU A 118 11.37 12.13 -3.43
CA LEU A 118 10.71 11.11 -4.22
C LEU A 118 11.74 10.33 -5.06
N VAL A 119 11.79 9.01 -4.88
CA VAL A 119 12.72 8.10 -5.57
C VAL A 119 12.04 7.45 -6.77
N TRP A 120 10.83 6.93 -6.61
CA TRP A 120 10.07 6.33 -7.71
C TRP A 120 8.56 6.41 -7.50
N VAL A 121 7.83 6.34 -8.61
CA VAL A 121 6.37 6.21 -8.67
C VAL A 121 6.02 4.96 -9.46
N SER A 122 5.08 4.17 -8.97
CA SER A 122 4.54 3.00 -9.68
C SER A 122 3.06 3.17 -9.99
N THR A 123 2.67 2.78 -11.20
CA THR A 123 1.27 2.70 -11.65
C THR A 123 0.95 1.26 -12.07
N PRO A 124 0.87 0.30 -11.13
CA PRO A 124 0.68 -1.10 -11.48
C PRO A 124 -0.76 -1.39 -11.96
N SER A 125 -1.74 -0.63 -11.45
CA SER A 125 -3.16 -0.89 -11.61
C SER A 125 -3.76 -0.25 -12.85
N GLY A 126 -4.88 -0.81 -13.30
CA GLY A 126 -5.83 -0.16 -14.19
C GLY A 126 -6.73 0.86 -13.45
N PRO A 127 -7.83 1.29 -14.10
CA PRO A 127 -8.82 2.17 -13.47
C PRO A 127 -9.35 1.58 -12.16
N PRO A 128 -9.36 2.35 -11.05
CA PRO A 128 -9.83 1.83 -9.77
C PRO A 128 -11.32 1.52 -9.81
N LYS A 129 -11.71 0.47 -9.09
CA LYS A 129 -13.09 0.02 -8.87
C LYS A 129 -13.61 0.40 -7.49
N ASP A 130 -12.71 0.57 -6.53
CA ASP A 130 -12.97 1.08 -5.19
C ASP A 130 -11.72 1.78 -4.62
N THR A 131 -11.85 2.47 -3.50
CA THR A 131 -10.73 2.77 -2.61
C THR A 131 -10.30 1.52 -1.87
N THR A 132 -8.98 1.33 -1.71
CA THR A 132 -8.41 0.23 -0.94
C THR A 132 -7.58 0.76 0.22
N TYR A 133 -7.30 -0.09 1.20
CA TYR A 133 -6.46 0.26 2.36
C TYR A 133 -5.56 -0.92 2.80
N SER A 134 -5.31 -1.87 1.89
CA SER A 134 -4.44 -3.00 2.14
C SER A 134 -2.99 -2.53 2.35
N VAL A 135 -2.28 -3.21 3.23
CA VAL A 135 -0.86 -2.96 3.49
C VAL A 135 -0.03 -3.94 2.65
N PRO A 136 0.95 -3.46 1.87
CA PRO A 136 1.84 -4.31 1.11
C PRO A 136 2.72 -5.21 2.00
N VAL A 137 3.20 -6.30 1.43
CA VAL A 137 4.30 -7.11 1.99
C VAL A 137 5.53 -6.98 1.09
N VAL A 138 6.72 -6.95 1.69
CA VAL A 138 7.99 -7.06 0.96
C VAL A 138 8.55 -8.45 1.14
N VAL A 139 8.86 -9.12 0.03
CA VAL A 139 9.38 -10.49 0.00
C VAL A 139 10.61 -10.58 -0.87
N THR A 140 11.56 -11.44 -0.48
CA THR A 140 12.70 -11.79 -1.33
C THR A 140 12.45 -13.13 -1.97
N ILE A 141 12.32 -13.16 -3.30
CA ILE A 141 12.03 -14.37 -4.08
C ILE A 141 13.19 -14.63 -5.04
N TYR A 142 13.70 -15.86 -5.05
CA TYR A 142 14.69 -16.29 -6.02
C TYR A 142 14.06 -16.40 -7.41
N ASN A 143 14.62 -15.66 -8.38
CA ASN A 143 14.20 -15.76 -9.75
C ASN A 143 15.05 -16.80 -10.50
N VAL A 144 14.42 -17.91 -10.87
CA VAL A 144 15.08 -19.02 -11.56
C VAL A 144 15.60 -18.62 -12.94
N ALA A 145 14.90 -17.75 -13.67
CA ALA A 145 15.32 -17.34 -15.02
C ALA A 145 16.59 -16.48 -14.98
N THR A 146 16.71 -15.55 -14.04
CA THR A 146 17.86 -14.64 -13.91
C THR A 146 18.91 -15.11 -12.90
N HIS A 147 18.70 -16.25 -12.24
CA HIS A 147 19.55 -16.79 -11.17
C HIS A 147 19.90 -15.79 -10.06
N ASN A 148 18.96 -14.90 -9.73
CA ASN A 148 19.16 -13.80 -8.78
C ASN A 148 17.94 -13.61 -7.89
N ASN A 149 18.17 -13.15 -6.65
CA ASN A 149 17.10 -12.76 -5.75
C ASN A 149 16.46 -11.44 -6.21
N ARG A 150 15.12 -11.38 -6.12
CA ARG A 150 14.33 -10.17 -6.37
C ARG A 150 13.62 -9.77 -5.09
N ARG A 151 13.71 -8.50 -4.72
CA ARG A 151 12.95 -7.93 -3.61
C ARG A 151 11.67 -7.32 -4.17
N LEU A 152 10.54 -7.92 -3.85
CA LEU A 152 9.23 -7.58 -4.42
C LEU A 152 8.33 -6.97 -3.36
N LEU A 153 7.73 -5.83 -3.68
CA LEU A 153 6.56 -5.29 -3.01
C LEU A 153 5.32 -5.97 -3.62
N VAL A 154 4.54 -6.68 -2.81
CA VAL A 154 3.31 -7.35 -3.25
C VAL A 154 2.11 -6.78 -2.51
N ALA A 155 1.05 -6.43 -3.25
CA ALA A 155 -0.12 -5.78 -2.68
C ALA A 155 -1.40 -6.00 -3.49
N GLY A 156 -2.54 -5.97 -2.78
CA GLY A 156 -3.86 -5.88 -3.38
C GLY A 156 -4.17 -4.46 -3.84
N ASN A 157 -4.78 -4.31 -5.02
CA ASN A 157 -4.96 -3.04 -5.68
C ASN A 157 -6.44 -2.68 -5.90
N ALA A 158 -6.66 -1.40 -6.23
CA ALA A 158 -7.99 -0.80 -6.34
C ALA A 158 -8.81 -1.31 -7.53
N ASP A 159 -8.15 -1.93 -8.51
CA ASP A 159 -8.77 -2.55 -9.67
C ASP A 159 -9.12 -4.04 -9.47
N GLY A 160 -8.83 -4.59 -8.28
CA GLY A 160 -9.14 -5.96 -7.93
C GLY A 160 -8.05 -6.99 -8.23
N ALA A 161 -6.88 -6.53 -8.66
CA ALA A 161 -5.73 -7.40 -8.87
C ALA A 161 -4.74 -7.37 -7.70
N ILE A 162 -3.97 -8.44 -7.57
CA ILE A 162 -2.73 -8.48 -6.79
C ILE A 162 -1.58 -8.19 -7.74
N TYR A 163 -0.70 -7.26 -7.38
CA TYR A 163 0.48 -6.93 -8.17
C TYR A 163 1.74 -7.11 -7.34
N ALA A 164 2.80 -7.59 -7.99
CA ALA A 164 4.16 -7.44 -7.50
C ALA A 164 4.92 -6.39 -8.30
N MET A 165 5.67 -5.57 -7.59
CA MET A 165 6.58 -4.58 -8.13
C MET A 165 7.98 -4.84 -7.58
N ASP A 166 8.99 -4.54 -8.38
CA ASP A 166 10.36 -4.49 -7.90
C ASP A 166 10.48 -3.36 -6.87
N MET A 167 10.93 -3.68 -5.65
CA MET A 167 10.92 -2.76 -4.52
C MET A 167 11.86 -1.56 -4.71
N LEU A 168 12.96 -1.74 -5.47
CA LEU A 168 13.95 -0.69 -5.67
C LEU A 168 13.56 0.28 -6.78
N THR A 169 12.80 -0.18 -7.78
CA THR A 169 12.49 0.61 -8.99
C THR A 169 11.01 0.93 -9.16
N GLY A 170 10.13 0.29 -8.40
CA GLY A 170 8.68 0.39 -8.55
C GLY A 170 8.13 -0.30 -9.81
N LYS A 171 8.96 -0.95 -10.63
CA LYS A 171 8.50 -1.56 -11.89
C LYS A 171 7.63 -2.78 -11.61
N LYS A 172 6.43 -2.82 -12.19
CA LYS A 172 5.55 -3.99 -12.10
C LYS A 172 6.25 -5.23 -12.70
N VAL A 173 6.32 -6.30 -11.92
CA VAL A 173 6.92 -7.58 -12.29
C VAL A 173 5.85 -8.57 -12.75
N TRP A 174 4.77 -8.70 -11.98
CA TRP A 174 3.63 -9.55 -12.35
C TRP A 174 2.31 -9.02 -11.81
N GLY A 175 1.20 -9.55 -12.35
CA GLY A 175 -0.16 -9.28 -11.88
C GLY A 175 -1.06 -10.49 -11.94
N PHE A 176 -1.92 -10.62 -10.93
CA PHE A 176 -2.92 -11.67 -10.77
C PHE A 176 -4.29 -11.03 -10.57
N LYS A 177 -5.22 -11.20 -11.52
CA LYS A 177 -6.59 -10.67 -11.38
C LYS A 177 -7.37 -11.56 -10.44
N LEU A 178 -7.83 -11.01 -9.32
CA LEU A 178 -8.47 -11.77 -8.26
C LEU A 178 -9.97 -11.47 -8.16
N SER A 179 -10.32 -10.18 -8.15
CA SER A 179 -11.68 -9.69 -7.91
C SER A 179 -12.12 -8.69 -8.97
N LYS A 180 -13.43 -8.51 -9.14
CA LYS A 180 -14.00 -7.41 -9.94
C LYS A 180 -13.97 -6.05 -9.21
N ARG A 181 -13.67 -6.03 -7.91
CA ARG A 181 -13.64 -4.86 -7.01
C ARG A 181 -12.29 -4.77 -6.29
N GLY A 182 -12.02 -3.63 -5.66
CA GLY A 182 -10.74 -3.37 -5.00
C GLY A 182 -10.41 -4.38 -3.89
N ILE A 183 -9.13 -4.65 -3.68
CA ILE A 183 -8.65 -5.56 -2.63
C ILE A 183 -8.26 -4.77 -1.36
N ASN A 184 -9.12 -4.82 -0.34
CA ASN A 184 -8.85 -4.21 0.97
C ASN A 184 -7.97 -5.06 1.89
N VAL A 185 -7.93 -6.38 1.67
CA VAL A 185 -7.17 -7.30 2.53
C VAL A 185 -5.70 -7.24 2.19
N SER A 186 -4.86 -7.04 3.21
CA SER A 186 -3.42 -7.17 3.08
C SER A 186 -3.04 -8.60 2.70
N VAL A 187 -2.15 -8.73 1.73
CA VAL A 187 -1.57 -10.03 1.39
C VAL A 187 -0.59 -10.48 2.47
N VAL A 188 -0.42 -11.77 2.62
CA VAL A 188 0.66 -12.36 3.43
C VAL A 188 1.49 -13.28 2.56
N ALA A 189 2.73 -13.56 2.96
CA ALA A 189 3.61 -14.39 2.15
C ALA A 189 4.49 -15.29 3.00
N ASP A 190 4.79 -16.48 2.47
CA ASP A 190 5.73 -17.45 3.01
C ASP A 190 6.66 -17.94 1.89
N GLY A 191 7.93 -17.52 1.95
CA GLY A 191 8.89 -17.74 0.88
C GLY A 191 8.42 -17.13 -0.45
N HIS A 192 8.12 -17.99 -1.42
CA HIS A 192 7.63 -17.59 -2.74
C HIS A 192 6.11 -17.69 -2.89
N LEU A 193 5.40 -18.15 -1.85
CA LEU A 193 3.95 -18.27 -1.85
C LEU A 193 3.33 -16.99 -1.31
N VAL A 194 2.42 -16.40 -2.07
CA VAL A 194 1.64 -15.21 -1.70
C VAL A 194 0.21 -15.63 -1.47
N TYR A 195 -0.35 -15.28 -0.33
CA TYR A 195 -1.74 -15.53 0.02
C TYR A 195 -2.53 -14.24 -0.02
N ALA A 196 -3.62 -14.25 -0.77
CA ALA A 196 -4.50 -13.11 -0.95
C ALA A 196 -5.95 -13.54 -0.74
N ALA A 197 -6.78 -12.61 -0.28
CA ALA A 197 -8.19 -12.87 -0.08
C ALA A 197 -9.06 -11.64 -0.35
N HIS A 198 -10.36 -11.84 -0.53
CA HIS A 198 -11.36 -10.78 -0.60
C HIS A 198 -12.75 -11.31 -0.22
N SER A 199 -13.70 -10.38 -0.02
CA SER A 199 -15.13 -10.67 0.15
C SER A 199 -15.98 -10.31 -1.08
N GLU A 200 -15.32 -9.81 -2.12
CA GLU A 200 -15.94 -9.25 -3.32
C GLU A 200 -16.33 -10.30 -4.39
N GLU A 201 -16.95 -9.86 -5.49
CA GLU A 201 -17.27 -10.71 -6.64
C GLU A 201 -16.01 -11.32 -7.28
N ASN A 202 -16.02 -12.66 -7.44
CA ASN A 202 -15.03 -13.38 -8.21
C ASN A 202 -15.11 -13.01 -9.71
N ILE A 203 -13.96 -13.04 -10.39
CA ILE A 203 -13.88 -12.71 -11.82
C ILE A 203 -14.43 -13.82 -12.74
N ASP A 204 -14.51 -15.05 -12.24
CA ASP A 204 -14.70 -16.26 -13.04
C ASP A 204 -15.89 -17.13 -12.60
N ASN A 205 -16.59 -16.77 -11.53
CA ASN A 205 -17.83 -17.42 -11.10
C ASN A 205 -18.76 -16.47 -10.34
N THR A 206 -19.86 -17.00 -9.81
CA THR A 206 -20.90 -16.23 -9.11
C THR A 206 -20.77 -16.26 -7.58
N SER A 207 -19.81 -17.01 -7.03
CA SER A 207 -19.55 -17.00 -5.59
C SER A 207 -18.91 -15.67 -5.18
N MET A 208 -19.24 -15.21 -3.98
CA MET A 208 -18.58 -14.07 -3.36
C MET A 208 -17.43 -14.54 -2.48
N GLY A 209 -16.32 -13.81 -2.57
CA GLY A 209 -15.13 -14.04 -1.78
C GLY A 209 -14.33 -15.29 -2.16
N ARG A 210 -13.03 -15.20 -1.89
CA ARG A 210 -12.04 -16.23 -2.17
C ARG A 210 -10.80 -16.00 -1.31
N VAL A 211 -10.13 -17.10 -0.97
CA VAL A 211 -8.73 -17.12 -0.58
C VAL A 211 -7.93 -17.83 -1.68
N VAL A 212 -6.80 -17.25 -2.10
CA VAL A 212 -5.93 -17.81 -3.14
C VAL A 212 -4.48 -17.87 -2.64
N CYS A 213 -3.77 -18.92 -3.04
CA CYS A 213 -2.32 -19.01 -2.97
C CYS A 213 -1.73 -18.87 -4.37
N ILE A 214 -0.80 -17.93 -4.51
CA ILE A 214 -0.16 -17.54 -5.77
C ILE A 214 1.34 -17.82 -5.66
N ASP A 215 1.91 -18.46 -6.67
CA ASP A 215 3.35 -18.58 -6.84
C ASP A 215 3.94 -17.25 -7.34
N GLY A 216 4.64 -16.55 -6.44
CA GLY A 216 5.22 -15.23 -6.69
C GLY A 216 6.45 -15.19 -7.60
N ARG A 217 6.89 -16.33 -8.17
CA ARG A 217 8.08 -16.41 -9.05
C ARG A 217 7.83 -15.97 -10.50
N GLY A 218 6.57 -15.74 -10.86
CA GLY A 218 6.17 -15.42 -12.24
C GLY A 218 6.60 -14.03 -12.74
N THR A 219 6.23 -13.75 -13.99
CA THR A 219 6.39 -12.46 -14.65
C THR A 219 5.23 -12.21 -15.61
N GLY A 220 4.79 -10.95 -15.75
CA GLY A 220 3.67 -10.59 -16.63
C GLY A 220 2.28 -10.88 -16.02
N ASP A 221 1.29 -11.20 -16.85
CA ASP A 221 -0.02 -11.65 -16.37
C ASP A 221 0.08 -13.11 -15.93
N VAL A 222 -0.05 -13.36 -14.63
CA VAL A 222 0.10 -14.69 -14.03
C VAL A 222 -1.23 -15.30 -13.59
N THR A 223 -2.35 -14.64 -13.91
CA THR A 223 -3.70 -15.01 -13.46
C THR A 223 -4.05 -16.47 -13.77
N GLY A 224 -3.66 -16.97 -14.96
CA GLY A 224 -3.96 -18.33 -15.40
C GLY A 224 -2.84 -19.35 -15.20
N THR A 225 -1.70 -18.97 -14.63
CA THR A 225 -0.47 -19.78 -14.67
C THR A 225 0.20 -20.00 -13.32
N HIS A 226 -0.03 -19.13 -12.33
CA HIS A 226 0.66 -19.18 -11.04
C HIS A 226 -0.29 -19.32 -9.85
N GLU A 227 -1.54 -19.71 -10.09
CA GLU A 227 -2.38 -20.16 -8.98
C GLU A 227 -1.90 -21.54 -8.49
N VAL A 228 -1.61 -21.63 -7.20
CA VAL A 228 -1.25 -22.91 -6.55
C VAL A 228 -2.51 -23.62 -6.07
N TRP A 229 -3.40 -22.89 -5.40
CA TRP A 229 -4.72 -23.35 -5.00
C TRP A 229 -5.64 -22.15 -4.70
N ARG A 230 -6.95 -22.40 -4.67
CA ARG A 230 -7.97 -21.43 -4.25
C ARG A 230 -9.04 -22.08 -3.36
N PHE A 231 -9.73 -21.26 -2.57
CA PHE A 231 -10.92 -21.63 -1.81
C PHE A 231 -12.00 -20.56 -1.98
N ASP A 232 -13.07 -20.91 -2.71
CA ASP A 232 -14.15 -20.00 -3.10
C ASP A 232 -15.28 -19.97 -2.08
N GLY A 233 -16.09 -18.90 -2.09
CA GLY A 233 -17.21 -18.72 -1.17
C GLY A 233 -16.75 -18.28 0.23
N CYS A 234 -15.46 -18.00 0.39
CA CYS A 234 -14.87 -17.55 1.64
C CYS A 234 -14.75 -16.03 1.61
N GLN A 235 -15.70 -15.35 2.25
CA GLN A 235 -15.68 -13.89 2.37
C GLN A 235 -14.72 -13.49 3.50
N VAL A 236 -13.50 -13.12 3.11
CA VAL A 236 -12.46 -12.63 4.02
C VAL A 236 -12.12 -11.20 3.64
N GLY A 237 -12.37 -10.27 4.55
CA GLY A 237 -12.19 -8.83 4.32
C GLY A 237 -13.48 -8.04 4.21
N TYR A 238 -13.35 -6.73 4.00
CA TYR A 238 -14.43 -5.79 3.75
C TYR A 238 -14.40 -5.31 2.31
#